data_AF-A0A5R2MSM9-F1
#
_entry.id   AF-A0A5R2MSM9-F1
#
_cell.length_a   1.000
_cell.length_b   1.000
_cell.length_c   1.000
_cell.angle_alpha   90.00
_cell.angle_beta   90.00
_cell.angle_gamma   90.00
#
_symmetry.space_group_name_H-M   'P 1'
#
loop_
_entity.id
_entity.type
_entity.pdbx_description
1 polymer ?
#
loop_
_entity_poly.entity_id
_entity_poly.type
_entity_poly.pdbx_seq_one_letter_code
_entity_poly.pdbx_strand_id
1 'polypeptide(L)'
;MSATIVADGAELVSLRDARGFEFLWQAGPAWRRHSPVLFPIVGRLKGDQLRHRGQTYPMTQHGFARDKPFVWAERGPRSCTLVLTDDAETRTHY
;
A
#
# COMPACT_ATOMS: atom_id res chain seq x y z
N MET A 1 -14.40 -18.41 -3.73
CA MET A 1 -13.53 -17.44 -3.03
C MET A 1 -13.49 -16.17 -3.86
N SER A 2 -13.60 -15.01 -3.23
CA SER A 2 -13.55 -13.71 -3.91
C SER A 2 -12.56 -12.78 -3.19
N ALA A 3 -11.96 -11.87 -3.95
CA ALA A 3 -11.03 -10.86 -3.46
C ALA A 3 -11.45 -9.49 -4.00
N THR A 4 -11.40 -8.47 -3.15
CA THR A 4 -11.65 -7.07 -3.54
C THR A 4 -10.39 -6.28 -3.27
N ILE A 5 -9.85 -5.67 -4.33
CA ILE A 5 -8.66 -4.83 -4.29
C ILE A 5 -9.05 -3.42 -4.74
N VAL A 6 -8.56 -2.40 -4.04
CA VAL A 6 -8.72 -0.99 -4.42
C VAL A 6 -7.43 -0.44 -5.01
N ALA A 7 -7.55 0.56 -5.90
CA ALA A 7 -6.38 1.18 -6.52
C ALA A 7 -5.55 1.99 -5.50
N ASP A 8 -6.19 2.58 -4.51
CA ASP A 8 -5.52 3.32 -3.43
C ASP A 8 -4.65 2.38 -2.61
N GLY A 9 -3.34 2.59 -2.67
CA GLY A 9 -2.35 1.74 -2.02
C GLY A 9 -2.26 0.30 -2.54
N ALA A 10 -2.93 -0.01 -3.65
CA ALA A 10 -3.15 -1.38 -4.13
C ALA A 10 -3.64 -2.34 -3.02
N GLU A 11 -4.48 -1.83 -2.11
CA GLU A 11 -4.86 -2.56 -0.89
C GLU A 11 -5.90 -3.66 -1.18
N LEU A 12 -5.65 -4.87 -0.66
CA LEU A 12 -6.65 -5.93 -0.59
C LEU A 12 -7.58 -5.63 0.61
N VAL A 13 -8.84 -5.29 0.32
CA VAL A 13 -9.81 -4.83 1.34
C VAL A 13 -10.81 -5.90 1.76
N SER A 14 -10.95 -6.97 0.97
CA SER A 14 -11.81 -8.11 1.31
C SER A 14 -11.28 -9.40 0.69
N LEU A 15 -11.38 -10.49 1.44
CA LEU A 15 -11.10 -11.84 0.99
C LEU A 15 -12.14 -12.78 1.60
N ARG A 16 -12.98 -13.41 0.78
CA ARG A 16 -14.10 -14.23 1.27
C ARG A 16 -14.12 -15.64 0.71
N ASP A 17 -14.53 -16.62 1.53
CA ASP A 17 -14.83 -17.97 1.05
C ASP A 17 -16.20 -18.03 0.34
N ALA A 18 -16.56 -19.20 -0.20
CA ALA A 18 -17.85 -19.39 -0.88
C ALA A 18 -19.07 -19.33 0.07
N ARG A 19 -18.85 -19.42 1.39
CA ARG A 19 -19.88 -19.32 2.43
C ARG A 19 -20.01 -17.89 2.97
N GLY A 20 -19.19 -16.96 2.47
CA GLY A 20 -19.20 -15.55 2.87
C GLY A 20 -18.35 -15.23 4.11
N PHE A 21 -17.53 -16.16 4.60
CA PHE A 21 -16.61 -15.87 5.70
C PHE A 21 -15.55 -14.86 5.24
N GLU A 22 -15.45 -13.73 5.94
CA GLU A 22 -14.46 -12.68 5.68
C GLU A 22 -13.16 -12.97 6.44
N PHE A 23 -12.05 -13.10 5.71
CA PHE A 23 -10.74 -13.38 6.29
C PHE A 23 -10.00 -12.12 6.72
N LEU A 24 -10.30 -10.96 6.14
CA LEU A 24 -9.58 -9.72 6.44
C LEU A 24 -10.26 -8.87 7.50
N TRP A 25 -9.43 -8.22 8.30
CA TRP A 25 -9.85 -7.14 9.17
C TRP A 25 -10.49 -5.99 8.37
N GLN A 26 -11.65 -5.50 8.81
CA GLN A 26 -12.50 -4.55 8.08
C GLN A 26 -12.24 -3.08 8.48
N ALA A 27 -10.97 -2.71 8.72
CA ALA A 27 -10.53 -1.34 8.99
C ALA A 27 -11.31 -0.57 10.09
N GLY A 28 -11.70 -1.28 11.17
CA GLY A 28 -12.44 -0.72 12.31
C GLY A 28 -11.64 0.32 13.14
N PRO A 29 -12.23 0.85 14.22
CA PRO A 29 -11.63 1.94 15.00
C PRO A 29 -10.27 1.61 15.63
N ALA A 30 -10.00 0.34 15.92
CA ALA A 30 -8.72 -0.10 16.46
C ALA A 30 -7.57 0.04 15.45
N TRP A 31 -7.85 -0.10 14.15
CA TRP A 31 -6.88 0.06 13.09
C TRP A 31 -7.58 0.33 11.75
N ARG A 32 -7.36 1.51 11.16
CA ARG A 32 -8.13 2.04 10.02
C ARG A 32 -7.66 1.55 8.64
N ARG A 33 -7.01 0.39 8.55
CA ARG A 33 -6.50 -0.20 7.29
C ARG A 33 -6.80 -1.70 7.25
N HIS A 34 -6.71 -2.32 6.07
CA HIS A 34 -6.98 -3.74 5.86
C HIS A 34 -5.68 -4.54 5.70
N SER A 35 -4.89 -4.21 4.68
CA SER A 35 -3.66 -4.92 4.29
C SER A 35 -2.70 -3.98 3.51
N PRO A 36 -2.16 -2.94 4.16
CA PRO A 36 -1.39 -1.92 3.46
C PRO A 36 -0.10 -2.44 2.83
N VAL A 37 0.21 -1.99 1.62
CA VAL A 37 1.50 -2.20 0.97
C VAL A 37 2.57 -1.29 1.59
N LEU A 38 3.69 -1.88 2.02
CA LEU A 38 4.76 -1.17 2.74
C LEU A 38 5.95 -0.96 1.79
N PHE A 39 6.09 0.26 1.27
CA PHE A 39 7.13 0.62 0.31
C PHE A 39 7.34 2.15 0.31
N PRO A 40 8.58 2.67 0.16
CA PRO A 40 9.83 1.95 -0.11
C PRO A 40 10.55 1.39 1.13
N ILE A 41 9.96 1.52 2.32
CA ILE A 41 10.53 1.00 3.57
C ILE A 41 9.53 0.17 4.38
N VAL A 42 10.05 -0.63 5.30
CA VAL A 42 9.27 -1.33 6.33
C VAL A 42 9.67 -0.80 7.70
N GLY A 43 8.68 -0.58 8.58
CA GLY A 43 8.89 -0.02 9.92
C GLY A 43 9.06 1.49 9.89
N ARG A 44 9.73 2.05 10.90
CA ARG A 44 9.95 3.49 11.04
C ARG A 44 11.44 3.79 11.07
N LEU A 45 11.86 4.84 10.37
CA LEU A 45 13.24 5.33 10.41
C LEU A 45 13.46 6.24 11.62
N LYS A 46 14.71 6.30 12.10
CA LYS A 46 15.07 7.22 13.17
C LYS A 46 14.85 8.66 12.70
N GLY A 47 14.02 9.40 13.43
CA GLY A 47 13.68 10.79 13.12
C GLY A 47 12.87 10.97 11.84
N ASP A 48 12.22 9.92 11.33
CA ASP A 48 11.45 9.92 10.07
C ASP A 48 12.26 10.45 8.87
N GLN A 49 13.53 10.08 8.81
CA GLN A 49 14.46 10.53 7.78
C GLN A 49 15.22 9.36 7.14
N LEU A 50 15.27 9.36 5.82
CA LEU A 50 16.14 8.53 5.01
C LEU A 50 17.34 9.35 4.55
N ARG A 51 18.56 8.86 4.75
CA ARG A 51 19.77 9.50 4.21
C ARG A 51 20.32 8.66 3.06
N HIS A 52 20.32 9.23 1.85
CA HIS A 52 20.79 8.57 0.64
C HIS A 52 21.60 9.54 -0.22
N ARG A 53 22.79 9.11 -0.66
CA ARG A 53 23.68 9.91 -1.54
C ARG A 53 23.95 11.35 -1.06
N GLY A 54 24.13 11.51 0.25
CA GLY A 54 24.39 12.82 0.86
C GLY A 54 23.15 13.73 1.02
N GLN A 55 21.98 13.29 0.57
CA GLN A 55 20.71 13.98 0.77
C GLN A 55 19.89 13.32 1.88
N THR A 56 19.01 14.10 2.50
CA THR A 56 18.09 13.67 3.53
C THR A 56 16.66 13.84 3.03
N TYR A 57 15.88 12.78 3.09
CA TYR A 57 14.50 12.73 2.64
C TYR A 57 13.57 12.46 3.83
N PRO A 58 12.47 13.21 3.98
CA PRO A 58 11.43 12.86 4.95
C PRO A 58 10.79 11.53 4.54
N MET A 59 10.63 10.62 5.48
CA MET A 59 10.08 9.29 5.24
C MET A 59 9.25 8.82 6.43
N THR A 60 7.93 8.74 6.23
CA THR A 60 7.01 8.29 7.27
C THR A 60 7.11 6.77 7.48
N GLN A 61 6.57 6.30 8.61
CA GLN A 61 6.50 4.88 8.91
C GLN A 61 5.86 4.10 7.73
N HIS A 62 6.48 2.98 7.36
CA HIS A 62 6.10 2.07 6.27
C HIS A 62 6.10 2.70 4.85
N GLY A 63 6.74 3.86 4.69
CA GLY A 63 6.83 4.55 3.42
C GLY A 63 5.50 5.16 2.97
N PHE A 64 5.37 5.40 1.67
CA PHE A 64 4.27 6.17 1.08
C PHE A 64 3.36 5.37 0.15
N ALA A 65 3.72 4.15 -0.25
CA ALA A 65 2.97 3.42 -1.28
C ALA A 65 1.49 3.22 -0.92
N ARG A 66 1.17 2.83 0.33
CA ARG A 66 -0.22 2.68 0.81
C ARG A 66 -1.08 3.95 0.76
N ASP A 67 -0.48 5.11 0.52
CA ASP A 67 -1.13 6.42 0.48
C ASP A 67 -1.18 7.00 -0.94
N LYS A 68 -0.76 6.22 -1.95
CA LYS A 68 -0.71 6.62 -3.36
C LYS A 68 -1.70 5.82 -4.21
N PRO A 69 -2.30 6.44 -5.25
CA PRO A 69 -3.11 5.71 -6.22
C PRO A 69 -2.21 4.89 -7.15
N PHE A 70 -2.47 3.59 -7.25
CA PHE A 70 -1.83 2.74 -8.26
C PHE A 70 -2.66 2.70 -9.55
N VAL A 71 -2.00 2.50 -10.67
CA VAL A 71 -2.63 2.34 -11.98
C VAL A 71 -2.88 0.85 -12.25
N TRP A 72 -4.08 0.48 -12.68
CA TRP A 72 -4.38 -0.87 -13.17
C TRP A 72 -3.65 -1.13 -14.49
N ALA A 73 -2.69 -2.06 -14.47
CA ALA A 73 -2.03 -2.52 -15.69
C ALA A 73 -2.77 -3.73 -16.30
N GLU A 74 -3.24 -4.65 -15.46
CA GLU A 74 -3.96 -5.85 -15.90
C GLU A 74 -5.12 -6.18 -14.95
N ARG A 75 -6.24 -6.65 -15.52
CA ARG A 75 -7.42 -7.10 -14.77
C ARG A 75 -7.98 -8.35 -15.42
N GLY A 76 -7.95 -9.46 -14.71
CA GLY A 76 -8.49 -10.73 -15.13
C GLY A 76 -9.40 -11.35 -14.07
N PRO A 77 -10.06 -12.48 -14.38
CA PRO A 77 -11.00 -13.13 -13.46
C PRO A 77 -10.31 -13.77 -12.24
N ARG A 78 -9.00 -14.00 -12.29
CA ARG A 78 -8.22 -14.67 -11.23
C ARG A 78 -6.92 -13.96 -10.85
N SER A 79 -6.63 -12.83 -11.48
CA SER A 79 -5.40 -12.06 -11.26
C SER A 79 -5.61 -10.61 -11.65
N CYS A 80 -4.80 -9.74 -11.08
CA CYS A 80 -4.70 -8.35 -11.48
C CYS A 80 -3.30 -7.82 -11.17
N THR A 81 -2.88 -6.82 -11.91
CA THR A 81 -1.61 -6.12 -11.70
C THR A 81 -1.89 -4.63 -11.55
N LEU A 82 -1.35 -4.04 -10.48
CA LEU A 82 -1.35 -2.60 -10.24
C LEU A 82 0.08 -2.10 -10.20
N VAL A 83 0.31 -0.92 -10.77
CA VAL A 83 1.64 -0.31 -10.90
C VAL A 83 1.66 1.06 -10.24
N LEU A 84 2.69 1.30 -9.45
CA LEU A 84 3.05 2.62 -8.95
C LEU A 84 4.39 3.02 -9.58
N THR A 85 4.42 4.16 -10.26
CA THR A 85 5.64 4.80 -10.75
C THR A 85 5.94 6.02 -9.92
N ASP A 86 7.19 6.49 -9.93
CA ASP A 86 7.56 7.71 -9.22
C ASP A 86 6.90 8.94 -9.85
N ASP A 87 6.56 9.90 -9.00
CA ASP A 87 6.02 11.20 -9.35
C ASP A 87 6.86 12.32 -8.71
N ALA A 88 6.47 13.58 -8.93
CA ALA A 88 7.18 14.72 -8.38
C ALA A 88 7.21 14.72 -6.84
N GLU A 89 6.15 14.23 -6.19
CA GLU A 89 6.04 14.16 -4.73
C GLU A 89 6.88 13.01 -4.17
N THR A 90 6.79 11.80 -4.73
CA THR A 90 7.57 10.64 -4.23
C THR A 90 9.07 10.87 -4.34
N ARG A 91 9.52 11.61 -5.38
CA ARG A 91 10.92 12.02 -5.54
C ARG A 91 11.42 12.99 -4.47
N THR A 92 10.52 13.64 -3.72
CA THR A 92 10.90 14.41 -2.52
C THR A 92 11.10 13.53 -1.28
N HIS A 93 10.66 12.27 -1.34
CA HIS A 93 10.74 11.28 -0.26
C HIS A 93 11.76 10.17 -0.53
N TYR A 94 12.12 9.89 -1.78
CA TYR A 94 13.11 8.89 -2.17
C TYR A 94 13.70 9.17 -3.56
#